data_AF-A0A7U9S8L8-F1
#
_entry.id   AF-A0A7U9S8L8-F1
#
_cell.length_a   1.000
_cell.length_b   1.000
_cell.length_c   1.000
_cell.angle_alpha   90.00
_cell.angle_beta   90.00
_cell.angle_gamma   90.00
#
_symmetry.space_group_name_H-M   'P 1'
#
loop_
_entity.id
_entity.type
_entity.pdbx_description
1 polymer ?
#
loop_
_entity_poly.entity_id
_entity_poly.type
_entity_poly.pdbx_seq_one_letter_code
_entity_poly.pdbx_strand_id
1 'polypeptide(L)'
;MYNRGFYSYKDADKDIKTHYCIEYTIDQKVFDIMDTAKFDFSILNRQDFDYLEDAISFWNYLYYDEKILHVFEQIILDGEVILEQHKDMVVPSVLDKISEQRVRQAETVMETYKKENDLFKKFIAIYNIDMKRVIRETEEMSNV
;
A
#
# COMPACT_ATOMS: atom_id res chain seq x y z
N MET A 1 9.14 17.52 2.32
CA MET A 1 9.57 16.43 3.22
C MET A 1 8.36 16.03 4.04
N TYR A 2 7.86 14.80 3.88
CA TYR A 2 6.77 14.29 4.71
C TYR A 2 7.30 14.11 6.13
N ASN A 3 6.59 14.66 7.11
CA ASN A 3 6.90 14.52 8.52
C ASN A 3 6.55 13.07 8.89
N ARG A 4 7.54 12.18 8.87
CA ARG A 4 7.38 10.77 9.22
C ARG A 4 6.79 10.72 10.62
N GLY A 5 5.70 9.98 10.83
CA GLY A 5 4.85 10.00 12.03
C GLY A 5 5.51 9.53 13.34
N PHE A 6 6.68 10.05 13.67
CA PHE A 6 7.42 9.86 14.90
C PHE A 6 7.10 11.03 15.84
N TYR A 7 6.30 10.76 16.86
CA TYR A 7 6.04 11.74 17.92
C TYR A 7 7.12 11.58 18.99
N SER A 8 8.08 12.51 19.02
CA SER A 8 8.93 12.72 20.20
C SER A 8 8.51 14.03 20.84
N TYR A 9 8.23 14.00 22.15
CA TYR A 9 7.92 15.22 22.89
C TYR A 9 9.24 15.89 23.28
N LYS A 10 9.31 17.21 23.10
CA LYS A 10 10.56 17.97 23.10
C LYS A 10 10.70 18.82 24.38
N ASP A 11 10.29 18.27 25.52
CA ASP A 11 10.62 18.88 26.82
C ASP A 11 11.98 18.33 27.24
N ALA A 12 12.92 19.19 27.63
CA ALA A 12 14.32 18.80 27.81
C ALA A 12 14.53 17.74 28.91
N ASP A 13 13.56 17.64 29.83
CA ASP A 13 13.59 16.76 30.99
C ASP A 13 12.75 15.49 30.84
N LYS A 14 12.07 15.27 29.70
CA LYS A 14 11.19 14.12 29.49
C LYS A 14 11.43 13.41 28.17
N ASP A 15 11.69 12.10 28.24
CA ASP A 15 11.84 11.26 27.06
C ASP A 15 10.49 10.58 26.75
N ILE A 16 9.73 11.15 25.81
CA ILE A 16 8.51 10.53 25.30
C ILE A 16 8.80 9.92 23.93
N LYS A 17 8.59 8.60 23.83
CA LYS A 17 8.70 7.83 22.60
C LYS A 17 7.38 7.16 22.28
N THR A 18 7.08 7.04 21.00
CA THR A 18 6.00 6.18 20.52
C THR A 18 6.60 4.91 19.95
N HIS A 19 6.00 3.78 20.28
CA HIS A 19 6.42 2.47 19.84
C HIS A 19 5.20 1.70 19.33
N TYR A 20 5.37 0.92 18.29
CA TYR A 20 4.29 0.20 17.61
C TYR A 20 4.59 -1.29 17.62
N CYS A 21 3.63 -2.09 18.05
CA CYS A 21 3.73 -3.55 18.08
C CYS A 21 2.67 -4.14 17.16
N ILE A 22 3.05 -5.10 16.32
CA ILE A 22 2.14 -5.88 15.49
C ILE A 22 2.29 -7.34 15.86
N GLU A 23 1.19 -7.94 16.32
CA GLU A 23 1.10 -9.36 16.60
C GLU A 23 0.37 -10.08 15.46
N TYR A 24 0.94 -11.17 14.95
CA TYR A 24 0.40 -11.88 13.80
C TYR A 24 0.71 -13.37 13.77
N THR A 25 -0.09 -14.14 13.02
CA THR A 25 0.23 -15.55 12.74
C THR A 25 -0.13 -15.94 11.32
N ILE A 26 0.60 -16.95 10.83
CA ILE A 26 0.42 -17.58 9.51
C ILE A 26 0.16 -19.08 9.65
N ASP A 27 0.23 -19.61 10.88
CA ASP A 27 0.12 -21.04 11.15
C ASP A 27 -1.35 -21.44 11.28
N GLN A 28 -1.84 -22.24 10.34
CA GLN A 28 -3.19 -22.79 10.30
C GLN A 28 -3.61 -23.42 11.65
N LYS A 29 -2.70 -24.06 12.38
CA LYS A 29 -3.02 -24.69 13.67
C LYS A 29 -3.40 -23.66 14.74
N VAL A 30 -2.86 -22.45 14.64
CA VAL A 30 -3.22 -21.35 15.54
C VAL A 30 -4.63 -20.86 15.22
N PHE A 31 -5.02 -20.83 13.94
CA PHE A 31 -6.40 -20.54 13.54
C PHE A 31 -7.37 -21.59 14.10
N ASP A 32 -7.02 -22.88 14.02
CA ASP A 32 -7.88 -23.97 14.47
C ASP A 32 -8.18 -23.93 15.98
N ILE A 33 -7.31 -23.30 16.77
CA ILE A 33 -7.47 -23.18 18.22
C ILE A 33 -7.97 -21.81 18.67
N MET A 34 -8.12 -20.82 17.77
CA MET A 34 -8.36 -19.41 18.09
C MET A 34 -9.62 -19.18 18.95
N ASP A 35 -10.69 -19.91 18.66
CA ASP A 35 -11.96 -19.84 19.40
C ASP A 35 -12.01 -20.77 20.63
N THR A 36 -10.86 -21.33 21.05
CA THR A 36 -10.77 -22.28 22.15
C THR A 36 -10.03 -21.70 23.34
N ALA A 37 -10.25 -22.27 24.53
CA ALA A 37 -9.52 -21.93 25.74
C ALA A 37 -8.01 -22.25 25.69
N LYS A 38 -7.51 -22.85 24.59
CA LYS A 38 -6.09 -23.11 24.36
C LYS A 38 -5.38 -21.97 23.64
N PHE A 39 -6.13 -21.02 23.06
CA PHE A 39 -5.55 -19.86 22.42
C PHE A 39 -5.06 -18.87 23.47
N ASP A 40 -3.85 -18.38 23.27
CA ASP A 40 -3.26 -17.28 24.01
C ASP A 40 -2.49 -16.39 23.03
N PHE A 41 -2.51 -15.08 23.29
CA PHE A 41 -1.87 -14.09 22.42
C PHE A 41 -0.34 -14.29 22.35
N SER A 42 0.27 -14.94 23.34
CA SER A 42 1.70 -15.27 23.31
C SER A 42 2.11 -16.23 22.19
N ILE A 43 1.14 -16.91 21.55
CA ILE A 43 1.38 -17.85 20.44
C ILE A 43 1.56 -17.07 19.12
N LEU A 44 1.14 -15.80 19.08
CA LEU A 44 1.33 -14.94 17.92
C LEU A 44 2.81 -14.51 17.82
N ASN A 45 3.27 -14.32 16.58
CA ASN A 45 4.53 -13.65 16.34
C ASN A 45 4.37 -12.17 16.65
N ARG A 46 5.38 -11.57 17.25
CA ARG A 46 5.39 -10.14 17.57
C ARG A 46 6.48 -9.44 16.81
N GLN A 47 6.17 -8.28 16.24
CA GLN A 47 7.14 -7.40 15.62
C GLN A 47 6.94 -5.96 16.08
N ASP A 48 8.05 -5.36 16.49
CA ASP A 48 8.12 -4.06 17.13
C ASP A 48 8.72 -3.02 16.17
N PHE A 49 8.21 -1.78 16.21
CA PHE A 49 8.59 -0.70 15.30
C PHE A 49 8.64 0.65 16.03
N ASP A 50 9.67 1.44 15.74
CA ASP A 50 9.80 2.80 16.28
C ASP A 50 9.07 3.84 15.43
N TYR A 51 8.69 3.49 14.18
CA TYR A 51 8.04 4.39 13.24
C TYR A 51 6.70 3.84 12.77
N LEU A 52 5.67 4.69 12.79
CA LEU A 52 4.32 4.34 12.37
C LEU A 52 4.25 3.87 10.90
N GLU A 53 5.05 4.48 10.03
CA GLU A 53 5.06 4.17 8.60
C GLU A 53 5.54 2.74 8.32
N ASP A 54 6.54 2.29 9.09
CA ASP A 54 7.09 0.94 8.97
C ASP A 54 6.10 -0.10 9.50
N ALA A 55 5.47 0.19 10.64
CA ALA A 55 4.38 -0.62 11.19
C ALA A 55 3.22 -0.73 10.19
N ILE A 56 2.77 0.38 9.59
CA ILE A 56 1.70 0.38 8.57
C ILE A 56 2.13 -0.42 7.33
N SER A 57 3.38 -0.28 6.88
CA SER A 57 3.86 -1.01 5.70
C SER A 57 3.88 -2.51 5.94
N PHE A 58 4.32 -2.95 7.12
CA PHE A 58 4.31 -4.34 7.52
C PHE A 58 2.89 -4.88 7.70
N TRP A 59 2.00 -4.10 8.35
CA TRP A 59 0.60 -4.45 8.51
C TRP A 59 -0.09 -4.67 7.16
N ASN A 60 0.12 -3.78 6.18
CA ASN A 60 -0.46 -3.92 4.85
C ASN A 60 0.01 -5.22 4.17
N TYR A 61 1.30 -5.56 4.26
CA TYR A 61 1.81 -6.81 3.72
C TYR A 61 1.08 -8.02 4.31
N LEU A 62 0.86 -8.03 5.63
CA LEU A 62 0.20 -9.15 6.30
C LEU A 62 -1.31 -9.19 6.05
N TYR A 63 -1.97 -8.03 5.89
CA TYR A 63 -3.40 -7.94 5.60
C TYR A 63 -3.75 -8.57 4.25
N TYR A 64 -2.94 -8.33 3.21
CA TYR A 64 -3.14 -8.93 1.89
C TYR A 64 -2.82 -10.43 1.83
N ASP A 65 -2.01 -10.93 2.75
CA ASP A 65 -1.69 -12.36 2.87
C ASP A 65 -2.69 -13.11 3.77
N GLU A 66 -3.82 -12.49 4.16
CA GLU A 66 -4.87 -13.06 5.02
C GLU A 66 -4.38 -13.58 6.39
N LYS A 67 -3.38 -12.91 6.97
CA LYS A 67 -2.81 -13.27 8.27
C LYS A 67 -3.61 -12.59 9.39
N ILE A 68 -3.81 -13.27 10.52
CA ILE A 68 -4.42 -12.63 11.71
C ILE A 68 -3.47 -11.55 12.23
N LEU A 69 -4.00 -10.38 12.58
CA LEU A 69 -3.24 -9.19 12.97
C LEU A 69 -3.89 -8.47 14.15
N HIS A 70 -3.09 -8.14 15.17
CA HIS A 70 -3.41 -7.15 16.21
C HIS A 70 -2.34 -6.07 16.19
N VAL A 71 -2.75 -4.80 16.26
CA VAL A 71 -1.81 -3.67 16.27
C VAL A 71 -1.98 -2.86 17.55
N PHE A 72 -0.88 -2.68 18.26
CA PHE A 72 -0.80 -1.92 19.48
C PHE A 72 0.07 -0.68 19.27
N GLU A 73 -0.41 0.47 19.74
CA GLU A 73 0.42 1.66 19.93
C GLU A 73 0.73 1.80 21.41
N GLN A 74 2.02 1.90 21.72
CA GLN A 74 2.56 2.13 23.04
C GLN A 74 3.16 3.54 23.11
N ILE A 75 2.76 4.32 24.12
CA ILE A 75 3.45 5.56 24.48
C ILE A 75 4.34 5.27 25.67
N ILE A 76 5.64 5.47 25.48
CA ILE A 76 6.67 5.25 26.49
C ILE A 76 7.10 6.62 27.00
N LEU A 77 6.99 6.85 28.31
CA LEU A 77 7.49 8.03 29.00
C LEU A 77 8.55 7.58 30.00
N ASP A 78 9.77 8.10 29.88
CA ASP A 78 10.89 7.82 30.79
C ASP A 78 11.17 6.31 30.98
N GLY A 79 10.94 5.52 29.93
CA GLY A 79 11.15 4.06 29.93
C GLY A 79 9.96 3.23 30.40
N GLU A 80 8.87 3.86 30.85
CA GLU A 80 7.65 3.18 31.26
C GLU A 80 6.54 3.33 30.22
N VAL A 81 5.79 2.25 29.95
CA VAL A 81 4.61 2.30 29.08
C VAL A 81 3.47 2.96 29.85
N ILE A 82 3.12 4.19 29.45
CA ILE A 82 2.03 4.96 30.07
C ILE A 82 0.69 4.79 29.37
N LEU A 83 0.72 4.31 28.12
CA LEU A 83 -0.47 3.99 27.35
C LEU A 83 -0.14 2.84 26.40
N GLU A 84 -0.98 1.81 26.39
CA GLU A 84 -1.02 0.79 25.36
C GLU A 84 -2.46 0.72 24.86
N GLN A 85 -2.65 0.89 23.56
CA GLN A 85 -3.98 0.88 22.95
C GLN A 85 -4.01 0.10 21.64
N HIS A 86 -5.09 -0.62 21.41
CA HIS A 86 -5.36 -1.21 20.11
C HIS A 86 -5.56 -0.09 19.09
N LYS A 87 -4.77 -0.12 18.01
CA LYS A 87 -4.82 0.89 16.97
C LYS A 87 -5.42 0.28 15.72
N ASP A 88 -6.67 0.63 15.44
CA ASP A 88 -7.26 0.33 14.15
C ASP A 88 -6.51 1.13 13.09
N MET A 89 -5.78 0.42 12.23
CA MET A 89 -5.01 1.02 11.15
C MET A 89 -5.92 1.42 9.98
N VAL A 90 -6.93 2.26 10.26
CA VAL A 90 -7.74 2.92 9.23
C VAL A 90 -7.06 4.26 8.91
N VAL A 91 -6.00 4.18 8.12
CA VAL A 91 -5.38 5.36 7.49
C VAL A 91 -5.81 5.35 6.02
N PRO A 92 -6.22 6.50 5.42
CA PRO A 92 -6.28 6.62 3.96
C PRO A 92 -4.90 6.25 3.46
N SER A 93 -4.80 5.05 2.93
CA SER A 93 -3.55 4.32 2.87
C SER A 93 -2.57 5.12 1.98
N VAL A 94 -1.27 4.99 2.20
CA VAL A 94 -0.29 5.47 1.22
C VAL A 94 -0.61 4.84 -0.17
N LEU A 95 -1.24 3.66 -0.17
CA LEU A 95 -1.80 3.01 -1.34
C LEU A 95 -2.96 3.81 -1.98
N ASP A 96 -3.82 4.51 -1.25
CA ASP A 96 -4.87 5.35 -1.84
C ASP A 96 -4.24 6.50 -2.64
N LYS A 97 -3.17 7.12 -2.10
CA LYS A 97 -2.44 8.18 -2.79
C LYS A 97 -1.64 7.68 -3.99
N ILE A 98 -0.99 6.52 -3.87
CA ILE A 98 -0.25 5.89 -4.97
C ILE A 98 -1.21 5.40 -6.06
N SER A 99 -2.35 4.82 -5.68
CA SER A 99 -3.39 4.35 -6.59
C SER A 99 -4.05 5.54 -7.29
N GLU A 100 -4.37 6.62 -6.57
CA GLU A 100 -4.81 7.87 -7.19
C GLU A 100 -3.78 8.42 -8.18
N GLN A 101 -2.49 8.41 -7.83
CA GLN A 101 -1.44 8.85 -8.75
C GLN A 101 -1.36 7.97 -10.00
N ARG A 102 -1.44 6.65 -9.85
CA ARG A 102 -1.43 5.71 -10.98
C ARG A 102 -2.66 5.87 -11.87
N VAL A 103 -3.84 6.08 -11.29
CA VAL A 103 -5.08 6.37 -12.03
C VAL A 103 -4.92 7.68 -12.81
N ARG A 104 -4.47 8.76 -12.17
CA ARG A 104 -4.24 10.04 -12.86
C ARG A 104 -3.21 9.92 -13.99
N GLN A 105 -2.13 9.15 -13.79
CA GLN A 105 -1.15 8.87 -14.84
C GLN A 105 -1.78 8.11 -16.01
N ALA A 106 -2.55 7.05 -15.72
CA ALA A 106 -3.24 6.27 -16.74
C ALA A 106 -4.28 7.11 -17.52
N GLU A 107 -5.02 7.98 -16.84
CA GLU A 107 -5.98 8.91 -17.46
C GLU A 107 -5.27 9.92 -18.38
N THR A 108 -4.15 10.47 -17.93
CA THR A 108 -3.34 11.41 -18.75
C THR A 108 -2.79 10.73 -20.00
N VAL A 109 -2.31 9.49 -19.87
CA VAL A 109 -1.84 8.67 -21.00
C VAL A 109 -3.00 8.33 -21.95
N MET A 110 -4.18 8.01 -21.42
CA MET A 110 -5.36 7.75 -22.24
C MET A 110 -5.79 8.99 -23.04
N GLU A 111 -5.80 10.17 -22.42
CA GLU A 111 -6.13 11.42 -23.11
C GLU A 111 -5.14 11.76 -24.23
N THR A 112 -3.85 11.55 -24.00
CA THR A 112 -2.81 11.77 -25.02
C THR A 112 -2.99 10.79 -26.18
N TYR A 113 -3.21 9.50 -25.92
CA TYR A 113 -3.51 8.53 -26.98
C TYR A 113 -4.80 8.85 -27.74
N LYS A 114 -5.85 9.34 -27.07
CA LYS A 114 -7.08 9.80 -27.75
C LYS A 114 -6.79 10.96 -28.70
N LYS A 115 -6.02 11.95 -28.25
CA LYS A 115 -5.62 13.11 -29.07
C LYS A 115 -4.77 12.67 -30.27
N GLU A 116 -3.80 11.81 -30.06
CA GLU A 116 -2.95 11.28 -31.13
C GLU A 116 -3.76 10.47 -32.15
N ASN A 117 -4.64 9.59 -31.70
CA ASN A 117 -5.52 8.83 -32.60
C ASN A 117 -6.45 9.72 -33.42
N ASP A 118 -7.00 10.79 -32.82
CA ASP A 118 -7.83 11.74 -33.56
C ASP A 118 -7.03 12.52 -34.61
N LEU A 119 -5.77 12.88 -34.32
CA LEU A 119 -4.87 13.48 -35.29
C LEU A 119 -4.54 12.51 -36.43
N PHE A 120 -4.26 11.23 -36.13
CA PHE A 120 -4.02 10.21 -37.14
C PHE A 120 -5.23 9.98 -38.04
N LYS A 121 -6.44 9.89 -37.47
CA LYS A 121 -7.67 9.77 -38.26
C LYS A 121 -7.86 10.95 -39.20
N LYS A 122 -7.62 12.18 -38.72
CA LYS A 122 -7.69 13.39 -39.55
C LYS A 122 -6.64 13.38 -40.65
N PHE A 123 -5.41 12.96 -40.34
CA PHE A 123 -4.33 12.83 -41.32
C PHE A 123 -4.69 11.83 -42.42
N ILE A 124 -5.11 10.62 -42.06
CA ILE A 124 -5.55 9.58 -43.00
C ILE A 124 -6.67 10.09 -43.91
N ALA A 125 -7.64 10.82 -43.34
CA ALA A 125 -8.75 11.41 -44.09
C ALA A 125 -8.28 12.50 -45.06
N ILE A 126 -7.38 13.40 -44.65
CA ILE A 126 -6.84 14.47 -45.51
C ILE A 126 -6.07 13.90 -46.70
N TYR A 127 -5.25 12.88 -46.45
CA TYR A 127 -4.41 12.26 -47.48
C TYR A 127 -5.10 11.10 -48.21
N ASN A 128 -6.38 10.85 -47.91
CA ASN A 128 -7.21 9.80 -48.50
C ASN A 128 -6.52 8.42 -48.53
N ILE A 129 -5.82 8.09 -47.42
CA ILE A 129 -5.00 6.89 -47.30
C ILE A 129 -5.92 5.67 -47.08
N ASP A 130 -5.79 4.64 -47.92
CA ASP A 130 -6.51 3.38 -47.74
C ASP A 130 -5.82 2.49 -46.69
N MET A 131 -6.27 2.60 -45.45
CA MET A 131 -5.76 1.80 -44.33
C MET A 131 -5.92 0.29 -44.54
N LYS A 132 -6.91 -0.19 -45.31
CA LYS A 132 -7.07 -1.64 -45.55
C LYS A 132 -5.92 -2.18 -46.36
N ARG A 133 -5.44 -1.39 -47.33
CA ARG A 133 -4.27 -1.74 -48.12
C ARG A 133 -3.00 -1.71 -47.28
N VAL A 134 -2.82 -0.66 -46.46
CA VAL A 134 -1.65 -0.51 -45.57
C VAL A 134 -1.55 -1.69 -44.60
N ILE A 135 -2.64 -2.04 -43.90
CA ILE A 135 -2.67 -3.15 -42.95
C ILE A 135 -2.23 -4.46 -43.61
N ARG A 136 -2.80 -4.77 -44.78
CA ARG A 136 -2.46 -5.99 -45.54
C ARG A 136 -0.98 -6.04 -45.90
N GLU A 137 -0.40 -4.94 -46.36
CA GLU A 137 1.03 -4.86 -46.73
C GLU A 137 1.95 -4.98 -45.50
N THR A 138 1.57 -4.43 -44.33
CA THR A 138 2.35 -4.57 -43.09
C THR A 138 2.26 -5.95 -42.44
N GLU A 139 1.08 -6.59 -42.42
CA GLU A 139 0.91 -7.93 -41.86
C GLU A 139 1.62 -9.00 -42.71
N GLU A 140 1.66 -8.82 -44.04
CA GLU A 140 2.45 -9.65 -44.95
C GLU A 140 3.97 -9.50 -44.73
N MET A 141 4.45 -8.30 -44.40
CA MET A 141 5.88 -8.07 -44.09
C MET A 141 6.33 -8.67 -42.75
N SER A 142 5.44 -8.77 -41.75
CA SER A 142 5.77 -9.36 -40.44
C SER A 142 5.77 -10.89 -40.40
N ASN A 143 5.30 -11.55 -41.47
CA ASN A 143 5.29 -13.01 -41.61
C ASN A 143 6.44 -13.56 -42.48
N VAL A 144 7.45 -12.73 -42.77
CA VAL A 144 8.71 -13.09 -43.45
C VAL A 144 9.87 -12.98 -42.45
#